data_AF-A0A416D9G9-F1
#
_entry.id   AF-A0A416D9G9-F1
#
_cell.length_a   1.000
_cell.length_b   1.000
_cell.length_c   1.000
_cell.angle_alpha   90.00
_cell.angle_beta   90.00
_cell.angle_gamma   90.00
#
_symmetry.space_group_name_H-M   'P 1'
#
loop_
_entity.id
_entity.type
_entity.pdbx_description
1 polymer ?
#
loop_
_entity_poly.entity_id
_entity_poly.type
_entity_poly.pdbx_seq_one_letter_code
_entity_poly.pdbx_strand_id
1 'polypeptide(L)'
;MIFLKLKYYFNKFKICIYICGVILVLFMFVTLLRQVNLFTRADSQTLLGIIGTLLGAVVGAVFSLLGSIWVNTQQRKEELNRKRAQEIYRPLYDELVNIHRNILKENPYPSLIEFRTGHQTMKPHPQYAEWRKIELDSRYLQIPAELKRQMDRLFGALAGYLTKRKGASDEVKRILDSVLEEFKLPPCRIENFGSVVLGDVMSGKRKGIYGESMYFMEEDVPDEAVIKKVNERFYEVADESIILKDMKDVYNGWMREEEMAIKILELLIRMAEK
;
A
#
# COMPACT_ATOMS: atom_id res chain seq x y z
N MET A 1 35.83 1.20 7.88
CA MET A 1 35.94 0.39 6.65
C MET A 1 36.41 -1.06 6.90
N ILE A 2 37.42 -1.29 7.75
CA ILE A 2 37.93 -2.63 8.10
C ILE A 2 36.86 -3.52 8.74
N PHE A 3 36.05 -2.97 9.66
CA PHE A 3 34.98 -3.70 10.35
C PHE A 3 33.88 -4.23 9.41
N LEU A 4 33.52 -3.46 8.36
CA LEU A 4 32.57 -3.91 7.33
C LEU A 4 33.15 -5.04 6.47
N LYS A 5 34.44 -4.95 6.10
CA LYS A 5 35.14 -6.02 5.37
C LYS A 5 35.20 -7.30 6.21
N LEU A 6 35.52 -7.18 7.50
CA LEU A 6 35.55 -8.32 8.41
C LEU A 6 34.18 -8.99 8.55
N LYS A 7 33.11 -8.18 8.74
CA LYS A 7 31.74 -8.67 8.82
C LYS A 7 31.28 -9.36 7.53
N TYR A 8 31.69 -8.84 6.37
CA TYR A 8 31.44 -9.46 5.07
C TYR A 8 32.13 -10.82 4.94
N TYR A 9 33.41 -10.93 5.31
CA TYR A 9 34.15 -12.20 5.26
C TYR A 9 33.59 -13.24 6.24
N PHE A 10 33.23 -12.83 7.45
CA PHE A 10 32.56 -13.70 8.42
C PHE A 10 31.23 -14.24 7.88
N ASN A 11 30.43 -13.41 7.22
CA ASN A 11 29.16 -13.86 6.65
C ASN A 11 29.37 -14.76 5.42
N LYS A 12 30.36 -14.46 4.57
CA LYS A 12 30.71 -15.24 3.37
C LYS A 12 31.23 -16.64 3.70
N PHE A 13 32.00 -16.77 4.78
CA PHE A 13 32.63 -18.04 5.18
C PHE A 13 32.00 -18.68 6.42
N LYS A 14 30.80 -18.25 6.86
CA LYS A 14 30.20 -18.70 8.13
C LYS A 14 30.17 -20.22 8.25
N ILE A 15 29.83 -20.93 7.17
CA ILE A 15 29.73 -22.39 7.13
C ILE A 15 31.11 -23.03 7.34
N CYS A 16 32.14 -22.54 6.66
CA CYS A 16 33.51 -23.02 6.85
C CYS A 16 34.01 -22.75 8.28
N ILE A 17 33.68 -21.59 8.86
CA ILE A 17 34.05 -21.27 10.26
C ILE A 17 33.37 -22.22 11.24
N TYR A 18 32.07 -22.52 11.04
CA TYR A 18 31.36 -23.51 11.85
C TYR A 18 31.97 -24.91 11.70
N ILE A 19 32.28 -25.35 10.48
CA ILE A 19 32.88 -26.66 10.21
C ILE A 19 34.28 -26.75 10.86
N CYS A 20 35.13 -25.73 10.67
CA CYS A 20 36.45 -25.66 11.30
C CYS A 20 36.32 -25.68 12.82
N GLY A 21 35.36 -24.97 13.40
CA GLY A 21 35.08 -24.98 14.84
C GLY A 21 34.69 -26.37 15.34
N VAL A 22 33.80 -27.07 14.63
CA VAL A 22 33.40 -28.45 14.96
C VAL A 22 34.58 -29.42 14.87
N ILE A 23 35.41 -29.31 13.83
CA ILE A 23 36.64 -30.11 13.67
C ILE A 23 37.61 -29.84 14.82
N LEU A 24 37.77 -28.59 15.23
CA LEU A 24 38.65 -28.20 16.33
C LEU A 24 38.16 -28.76 17.67
N VAL A 25 36.85 -28.74 17.92
CA VAL A 25 36.24 -29.35 19.10
C VAL A 25 36.41 -30.88 19.08
N LEU A 26 36.19 -31.53 17.95
CA LEU A 26 36.41 -32.97 17.79
C LEU A 26 37.89 -33.33 17.95
N PHE A 27 38.81 -32.52 17.43
CA PHE A 27 40.25 -32.70 17.59
C PHE A 27 40.67 -32.56 19.06
N MET A 28 40.20 -31.52 19.75
CA MET A 28 40.41 -31.32 21.19
C MET A 28 39.83 -32.48 22.02
N PHE A 29 38.69 -33.02 21.61
CA PHE A 29 38.07 -34.18 22.25
C PHE A 29 38.92 -35.45 22.09
N VAL A 30 39.43 -35.71 20.88
CA VAL A 30 40.32 -36.84 20.58
C VAL A 30 41.65 -36.73 21.34
N THR A 31 42.24 -35.53 21.43
CA THR A 31 43.49 -35.31 22.17
C THR A 31 43.29 -35.47 23.68
N LEU A 32 42.18 -34.99 24.24
CA LEU A 32 41.78 -35.24 25.64
C LEU A 32 41.58 -36.73 25.91
N LEU A 33 40.84 -37.45 25.07
CA LEU A 33 40.67 -38.90 25.18
C LEU A 33 42.01 -39.64 25.14
N ARG A 34 42.96 -39.18 24.32
CA ARG A 34 44.31 -39.78 24.22
C ARG A 34 45.13 -39.54 25.49
N GLN A 35 45.02 -38.36 26.11
CA GLN A 35 45.63 -38.07 27.42
C GLN A 35 44.99 -38.89 28.55
N VAL A 36 43.67 -39.08 28.51
CA VAL A 36 42.94 -39.93 29.46
C VAL A 36 43.29 -41.42 29.26
N ASN A 37 43.50 -41.90 28.03
CA ASN A 37 44.01 -43.26 27.76
C ASN A 37 45.42 -43.50 28.32
N LEU A 38 46.24 -42.45 28.47
CA LEU A 38 47.55 -42.50 29.11
C LEU A 38 47.44 -42.54 30.65
N PHE A 39 46.40 -41.91 31.22
CA PHE A 39 46.12 -41.90 32.66
C PHE A 39 45.35 -43.13 33.17
N THR A 40 44.51 -43.76 32.33
CA THR A 40 43.65 -44.90 32.69
C THR A 40 44.37 -46.24 32.82
N ARG A 41 45.71 -46.25 32.69
CA ARG A 41 46.52 -47.38 33.18
C ARG A 41 46.57 -47.44 34.71
N ALA A 42 46.03 -46.44 35.40
CA ALA A 42 45.72 -46.45 36.82
C ALA A 42 44.19 -46.36 37.01
N ASP A 43 43.69 -47.22 37.90
CA ASP A 43 42.29 -47.46 38.24
C ASP A 43 41.43 -46.19 38.44
N SER A 44 40.22 -46.18 37.87
CA SER A 44 38.99 -45.65 38.48
C SER A 44 37.89 -45.40 37.44
N GLN A 45 36.87 -46.26 37.41
CA GLN A 45 35.59 -45.99 36.74
C GLN A 45 35.00 -44.62 37.13
N THR A 46 35.32 -44.14 38.34
CA THR A 46 34.94 -42.82 38.87
C THR A 46 35.49 -41.65 38.03
N LEU A 47 36.74 -41.71 37.57
CA LEU A 47 37.35 -40.61 36.82
C LEU A 47 36.79 -40.51 35.40
N LEU A 48 36.49 -41.65 34.78
CA LEU A 48 35.73 -41.73 33.53
C LEU A 48 34.31 -41.17 33.68
N GLY A 49 33.63 -41.46 34.80
CA GLY A 49 32.32 -40.90 35.13
C GLY A 49 32.34 -39.37 35.25
N ILE A 50 33.32 -38.82 35.97
CA ILE A 50 33.50 -37.36 36.14
C ILE A 50 33.73 -36.67 34.79
N ILE A 51 34.63 -37.22 33.96
CA ILE A 51 34.93 -36.68 32.62
C ILE A 51 33.69 -36.75 31.73
N GLY A 52 32.94 -37.85 31.76
CA GLY A 52 31.67 -38.00 31.03
C GLY A 52 30.62 -36.96 31.42
N THR A 53 30.45 -36.69 32.72
CA THR A 53 29.52 -35.65 33.21
C THR A 53 29.95 -34.24 32.80
N LEU A 54 31.25 -33.92 32.85
CA LEU A 54 31.76 -32.62 32.42
C LEU A 54 31.57 -32.40 30.92
N LEU A 55 31.86 -33.42 30.10
CA LEU A 55 31.62 -33.37 28.65
C LEU A 55 30.14 -33.25 28.32
N GLY A 56 29.27 -34.02 28.99
CA GLY A 56 27.83 -33.90 28.85
C GLY A 56 27.31 -32.50 29.20
N ALA A 57 27.82 -31.90 30.28
CA ALA A 57 27.47 -30.54 30.68
C ALA A 57 27.93 -29.49 29.67
N VAL A 58 29.16 -29.60 29.13
CA VAL A 58 29.68 -28.69 28.11
C VAL A 58 28.86 -28.80 26.82
N VAL A 59 28.58 -30.02 26.36
CA VAL A 59 27.77 -30.25 25.15
C VAL A 59 26.35 -29.72 25.35
N GLY A 60 25.73 -30.01 26.49
CA GLY A 60 24.40 -29.49 26.85
C GLY A 60 24.34 -27.96 26.89
N ALA A 61 25.38 -27.31 27.45
CA ALA A 61 25.48 -25.86 27.50
C ALA A 61 25.62 -25.24 26.09
N VAL A 62 26.43 -25.84 25.21
CA VAL A 62 26.58 -25.37 23.81
C VAL A 62 25.27 -25.50 23.03
N PHE A 63 24.59 -26.65 23.11
CA PHE A 63 23.29 -26.81 22.47
C PHE A 63 22.22 -25.86 23.03
N SER A 64 22.22 -25.62 24.34
CA SER A 64 21.31 -24.65 24.97
C SER A 64 21.58 -23.22 24.51
N LEU A 65 22.85 -22.83 24.36
CA LEU A 65 23.24 -21.53 23.82
C LEU A 65 22.81 -21.38 22.36
N LEU A 66 23.10 -22.37 21.51
CA LEU A 66 22.72 -22.34 20.09
C LEU A 66 21.19 -22.30 19.92
N GLY A 67 20.48 -23.10 20.72
CA GLY A 67 19.02 -23.08 20.78
C GLY A 67 18.46 -21.72 21.17
N SER A 68 18.99 -21.11 22.24
CA SER A 68 18.53 -19.78 22.69
C SER A 68 18.82 -18.67 21.67
N ILE A 69 19.99 -18.68 21.02
CA ILE A 69 20.30 -17.74 19.93
C ILE A 69 19.33 -17.90 18.76
N TRP A 70 19.03 -19.13 18.36
CA TRP A 70 18.09 -19.41 17.27
C TRP A 70 16.67 -18.93 17.61
N VAL A 71 16.16 -19.29 18.79
CA VAL A 71 14.84 -18.86 19.27
C VAL A 71 14.75 -17.33 19.34
N ASN A 72 15.75 -16.67 19.94
CA ASN A 72 15.78 -15.21 20.05
C ASN A 72 15.82 -14.53 18.67
N THR A 73 16.58 -15.10 17.72
CA THR A 73 16.63 -14.59 16.34
C THR A 73 15.27 -14.70 15.65
N GLN A 74 14.53 -15.80 15.85
CA GLN A 74 13.18 -15.94 15.30
C GLN A 74 12.20 -14.97 15.95
N GLN A 75 12.17 -14.90 17.28
CA GLN A 75 11.31 -13.97 18.02
C GLN A 75 11.53 -12.51 17.59
N ARG A 76 12.79 -12.10 17.41
CA ARG A 76 13.12 -10.75 16.94
C ARG A 76 12.62 -10.49 15.51
N LYS A 77 12.65 -11.51 14.65
CA LYS A 77 12.14 -11.41 13.28
C LYS A 77 10.61 -11.28 13.27
N GLU A 78 9.92 -12.06 14.08
CA GLU A 78 8.46 -11.99 14.25
C GLU A 78 8.04 -10.63 14.83
N GLU A 79 8.75 -10.14 15.86
CA GLU A 79 8.48 -8.82 16.44
C GLU A 79 8.66 -7.70 15.39
N LEU A 80 9.70 -7.77 14.56
CA LEU A 80 9.91 -6.82 13.47
C LEU A 80 8.83 -6.93 12.39
N ASN A 81 8.37 -8.13 12.06
CA ASN A 81 7.25 -8.33 11.14
C ASN A 81 5.97 -7.69 11.68
N ARG A 82 5.65 -7.95 12.95
CA ARG A 82 4.47 -7.39 13.62
C ARG A 82 4.53 -5.86 13.68
N LYS A 83 5.70 -5.28 14.00
CA LYS A 83 5.91 -3.82 13.94
C LYS A 83 5.66 -3.27 12.55
N ARG A 84 6.18 -3.91 11.49
CA ARG A 84 5.91 -3.50 10.10
C ARG A 84 4.43 -3.56 9.74
N ALA A 85 3.72 -4.61 10.16
CA ALA A 85 2.27 -4.69 9.95
C ALA A 85 1.53 -3.54 10.63
N GLN A 86 1.86 -3.25 11.88
CA GLN A 86 1.20 -2.23 12.70
C GLN A 86 1.53 -0.80 12.29
N GLU A 87 2.79 -0.51 11.95
CA GLU A 87 3.27 0.85 11.72
C GLU A 87 3.29 1.26 10.24
N ILE A 88 3.20 0.30 9.32
CA ILE A 88 3.30 0.55 7.86
C ILE A 88 2.07 0.01 7.15
N TYR A 89 1.84 -1.30 7.21
CA TYR A 89 0.88 -1.93 6.30
C TYR A 89 -0.58 -1.65 6.69
N ARG A 90 -0.93 -1.77 7.97
CA ARG A 90 -2.29 -1.54 8.46
C ARG A 90 -2.75 -0.08 8.26
N PRO A 91 -1.98 0.96 8.66
CA PRO A 91 -2.40 2.35 8.42
C PRO A 91 -2.64 2.65 6.94
N LEU A 92 -1.76 2.16 6.07
CA LEU A 92 -1.91 2.34 4.62
C LEU A 92 -3.11 1.56 4.07
N TYR A 93 -3.32 0.32 4.53
CA TYR A 93 -4.48 -0.49 4.16
C TYR A 93 -5.79 0.18 4.56
N ASP A 94 -5.88 0.64 5.81
CA ASP A 94 -7.08 1.26 6.36
C ASP A 94 -7.42 2.56 5.61
N GLU A 95 -6.41 3.39 5.30
CA GLU A 95 -6.56 4.59 4.47
C GLU A 95 -7.13 4.26 3.09
N LEU A 96 -6.47 3.35 2.36
CA LEU A 96 -6.88 2.99 1.00
C LEU A 96 -8.26 2.32 0.96
N VAL A 97 -8.56 1.42 1.92
CA VAL A 97 -9.87 0.77 2.00
C VAL A 97 -10.97 1.77 2.31
N ASN A 98 -10.73 2.71 3.23
CA ASN A 98 -11.70 3.76 3.54
C ASN A 98 -11.96 4.65 2.32
N ILE A 99 -10.92 5.05 1.59
CA ILE A 99 -11.05 5.80 0.35
C ILE A 99 -11.90 5.02 -0.66
N HIS A 100 -11.51 3.78 -0.94
CA HIS A 100 -12.11 2.95 -1.97
C HIS A 100 -13.58 2.62 -1.71
N ARG A 101 -13.90 2.21 -0.47
CA ARG A 101 -15.21 1.65 -0.13
C ARG A 101 -16.21 2.68 0.35
N ASN A 102 -15.74 3.75 0.99
CA ASN A 102 -16.60 4.76 1.61
C ASN A 102 -16.56 6.07 0.82
N ILE A 103 -15.38 6.69 0.71
CA ILE A 103 -15.25 8.03 0.13
C ILE A 103 -15.63 8.05 -1.35
N LEU A 104 -15.07 7.16 -2.17
CA LEU A 104 -15.32 7.15 -3.62
C LEU A 104 -16.72 6.62 -3.98
N LYS A 105 -17.37 5.90 -3.06
CA LYS A 105 -18.76 5.49 -3.22
C LYS A 105 -19.72 6.66 -3.04
N GLU A 106 -19.44 7.54 -2.08
CA GLU A 106 -20.23 8.75 -1.80
C GLU A 106 -19.87 9.90 -2.75
N ASN A 107 -18.60 10.00 -3.13
CA ASN A 107 -18.07 11.03 -4.02
C ASN A 107 -17.38 10.40 -5.24
N PRO A 108 -18.14 9.80 -6.17
CA PRO A 108 -17.58 9.29 -7.40
C PRO A 108 -17.03 10.44 -8.24
N TYR A 109 -15.87 10.21 -8.87
CA TYR A 109 -15.12 11.24 -9.58
C TYR A 109 -14.94 12.52 -8.74
N PRO A 110 -14.12 12.49 -7.67
CA PRO A 110 -13.91 13.65 -6.80
C PRO A 110 -13.10 14.76 -7.48
N SER A 111 -13.50 16.01 -7.27
CA SER A 111 -12.78 17.20 -7.76
C SER A 111 -11.54 17.55 -6.95
N LEU A 112 -11.50 17.09 -5.70
CA LEU A 112 -10.43 17.32 -4.75
C LEU A 112 -9.84 15.98 -4.34
N ILE A 113 -8.51 15.88 -4.41
CA ILE A 113 -7.71 14.79 -3.85
C ILE A 113 -6.56 15.45 -3.12
N GLU A 114 -6.35 15.09 -1.86
CA GLU A 114 -5.24 15.62 -1.06
C GLU A 114 -4.21 14.53 -0.75
N PHE A 115 -2.96 14.93 -0.59
CA PHE A 115 -1.83 14.05 -0.27
C PHE A 115 -1.30 14.33 1.14
N ARG A 116 -2.19 14.78 2.02
CA ARG A 116 -1.94 15.17 3.40
C ARG A 116 -3.22 14.97 4.20
N THR A 117 -3.07 14.81 5.51
CA THR A 117 -4.21 14.78 6.43
C THR A 117 -4.78 16.20 6.54
N GLY A 118 -6.09 16.33 6.38
CA GLY A 118 -6.80 17.60 6.42
C GLY A 118 -8.25 17.44 6.86
N HIS A 119 -8.94 18.56 7.05
CA HIS A 119 -10.38 18.53 7.31
C HIS A 119 -11.13 18.01 6.08
N GLN A 120 -12.15 17.18 6.32
CA GLN A 120 -13.08 16.74 5.28
C GLN A 120 -14.04 17.88 4.91
N THR A 121 -14.47 17.93 3.65
CA THR A 121 -15.57 18.81 3.25
C THR A 121 -16.92 18.11 3.47
N MET A 122 -18.03 18.81 3.23
CA MET A 122 -19.37 18.22 3.32
C MET A 122 -19.52 16.97 2.44
N LYS A 123 -18.91 16.98 1.24
CA LYS A 123 -18.76 15.79 0.41
C LYS A 123 -17.36 15.23 0.64
N PRO A 124 -17.21 14.01 1.19
CA PRO A 124 -15.89 13.52 1.57
C PRO A 124 -14.98 13.40 0.35
N HIS A 125 -13.69 13.68 0.54
CA HIS A 125 -12.69 13.64 -0.52
C HIS A 125 -11.51 12.73 -0.14
N PRO A 126 -10.87 12.07 -1.14
CA PRO A 126 -9.72 11.20 -0.86
C PRO A 126 -8.54 11.98 -0.28
N GLN A 127 -7.92 11.40 0.75
CA GLN A 127 -6.71 11.91 1.37
C GLN A 127 -5.67 10.79 1.46
N TYR A 128 -4.63 10.84 0.62
CA TYR A 128 -3.53 9.87 0.58
C TYR A 128 -2.34 10.38 1.38
N ALA A 129 -2.46 10.36 2.71
CA ALA A 129 -1.49 10.95 3.62
C ALA A 129 -0.45 9.93 4.12
N GLU A 130 -0.86 8.69 4.38
CA GLU A 130 0.00 7.69 5.02
C GLU A 130 1.21 7.34 4.15
N TRP A 131 1.01 7.15 2.85
CA TRP A 131 2.14 6.89 1.93
C TRP A 131 3.16 8.03 1.97
N ARG A 132 2.70 9.28 1.93
CA ARG A 132 3.58 10.46 1.93
C ARG A 132 4.37 10.59 3.23
N LYS A 133 3.76 10.26 4.37
CA LYS A 133 4.46 10.22 5.66
C LYS A 133 5.57 9.16 5.63
N ILE A 134 5.25 7.97 5.12
CA ILE A 134 6.17 6.85 5.05
C ILE A 134 7.36 7.15 4.11
N GLU A 135 7.12 7.77 2.95
CA GLU A 135 8.18 8.15 2.00
C GLU A 135 9.25 9.07 2.62
N LEU A 136 8.85 9.89 3.61
CA LEU A 136 9.71 10.88 4.23
C LEU A 136 10.51 10.35 5.43
N ASP A 137 10.29 9.09 5.85
CA ASP A 137 10.94 8.54 7.04
C ASP A 137 11.63 7.18 6.82
N SER A 138 12.25 6.68 7.90
CA SER A 138 13.04 5.45 7.86
C SER A 138 12.24 4.18 7.57
N ARG A 139 10.90 4.20 7.74
CA ARG A 139 10.01 3.07 7.43
C ARG A 139 10.06 2.73 5.94
N TYR A 140 10.30 3.71 5.07
CA TYR A 140 10.45 3.49 3.64
C TYR A 140 11.48 2.40 3.28
N LEU A 141 12.58 2.30 4.05
CA LEU A 141 13.62 1.28 3.83
C LEU A 141 13.14 -0.15 4.10
N GLN A 142 12.09 -0.30 4.89
CA GLN A 142 11.54 -1.59 5.31
C GLN A 142 10.45 -2.12 4.37
N ILE A 143 10.06 -1.32 3.39
CA ILE A 143 8.96 -1.64 2.47
C ILE A 143 9.46 -2.52 1.32
N PRO A 144 8.76 -3.63 1.02
CA PRO A 144 9.06 -4.47 -0.13
C PRO A 144 8.99 -3.69 -1.45
N ALA A 145 9.89 -3.98 -2.38
CA ALA A 145 9.93 -3.32 -3.68
C ALA A 145 8.61 -3.41 -4.45
N GLU A 146 7.88 -4.52 -4.30
CA GLU A 146 6.59 -4.73 -4.94
C GLU A 146 5.55 -3.72 -4.47
N LEU A 147 5.47 -3.46 -3.16
CA LEU A 147 4.54 -2.45 -2.61
C LEU A 147 4.95 -1.05 -3.07
N LYS A 148 6.24 -0.71 -3.08
CA LYS A 148 6.72 0.60 -3.61
C LYS A 148 6.27 0.83 -5.04
N ARG A 149 6.54 -0.15 -5.91
CA ARG A 149 6.15 -0.09 -7.32
C ARG A 149 4.64 0.07 -7.50
N GLN A 150 3.85 -0.62 -6.68
CA GLN A 150 2.40 -0.50 -6.76
C GLN A 150 1.91 0.89 -6.29
N MET A 151 2.51 1.44 -5.25
CA MET A 151 2.19 2.79 -4.79
C MET A 151 2.60 3.85 -5.82
N ASP A 152 3.74 3.69 -6.49
CA ASP A 152 4.15 4.58 -7.60
C ASP A 152 3.13 4.56 -8.75
N ARG A 153 2.60 3.37 -9.09
CA ARG A 153 1.54 3.23 -10.11
C ARG A 153 0.24 3.90 -9.68
N LEU A 154 -0.19 3.71 -8.44
CA LEU A 154 -1.37 4.36 -7.88
C LEU A 154 -1.24 5.89 -7.94
N PHE A 155 -0.12 6.44 -7.48
CA PHE A 155 0.12 7.89 -7.51
C PHE A 155 0.26 8.43 -8.95
N GLY A 156 0.83 7.65 -9.87
CA GLY A 156 0.82 7.96 -11.30
C GLY A 156 -0.60 8.00 -11.89
N ALA A 157 -1.46 7.05 -11.54
CA ALA A 157 -2.85 7.02 -11.97
C ALA A 157 -3.66 8.20 -11.40
N LEU A 158 -3.43 8.56 -10.13
CA LEU A 158 -4.00 9.74 -9.49
C LEU A 158 -3.59 11.04 -10.19
N ALA A 159 -2.31 11.17 -10.55
CA ALA A 159 -1.84 12.33 -11.31
C ALA A 159 -2.51 12.41 -12.70
N GLY A 160 -2.57 11.27 -13.42
CA GLY A 160 -3.27 11.18 -14.70
C GLY A 160 -4.76 11.55 -14.60
N TYR A 161 -5.43 11.09 -13.54
CA TYR A 161 -6.80 11.45 -13.21
C TYR A 161 -6.96 12.97 -13.05
N LEU A 162 -6.16 13.60 -12.20
CA LEU A 162 -6.25 15.04 -11.95
C LEU A 162 -6.00 15.87 -13.22
N THR A 163 -5.05 15.46 -14.07
CA THR A 163 -4.79 16.15 -15.35
C THR A 163 -5.97 16.08 -16.30
N LYS A 164 -6.65 14.93 -16.39
CA LYS A 164 -7.76 14.70 -17.33
C LYS A 164 -9.09 15.24 -16.81
N ARG A 165 -9.27 15.28 -15.49
CA ARG A 165 -10.52 15.68 -14.84
C ARG A 165 -10.97 17.10 -15.22
N LYS A 166 -10.03 18.03 -15.34
CA LYS A 166 -10.36 19.40 -15.76
C LYS A 166 -10.95 19.42 -17.16
N GLY A 167 -10.30 18.75 -18.12
CA GLY A 167 -10.81 18.65 -19.49
C GLY A 167 -12.18 17.97 -19.58
N ALA A 168 -12.44 16.95 -18.77
CA ALA A 168 -13.76 16.34 -18.68
C ALA A 168 -14.83 17.30 -18.09
N SER A 169 -14.44 18.13 -17.11
CA SER A 169 -15.32 19.14 -16.53
C SER A 169 -15.67 20.22 -17.57
N ASP A 170 -14.68 20.69 -18.30
CA ASP A 170 -14.87 21.69 -19.37
C ASP A 170 -15.75 21.12 -20.49
N GLU A 171 -15.56 19.84 -20.84
CA GLU A 171 -16.39 19.14 -21.83
C GLU A 171 -17.85 19.04 -21.40
N VAL A 172 -18.14 18.69 -20.14
CA VAL A 172 -19.52 18.65 -19.62
C VAL A 172 -20.21 20.00 -19.80
N LYS A 173 -19.51 21.10 -19.47
CA LYS A 173 -20.05 22.45 -19.65
C LYS A 173 -20.28 22.75 -21.13
N ARG A 174 -19.32 22.43 -22.00
CA ARG A 174 -19.43 22.62 -23.45
C ARG A 174 -20.62 21.89 -24.05
N ILE A 175 -20.84 20.64 -23.65
CA ILE A 175 -21.99 19.84 -24.09
C ILE A 175 -23.30 20.49 -23.65
N LEU A 176 -23.39 20.90 -22.38
CA LEU A 176 -24.59 21.59 -21.88
C LEU A 176 -24.86 22.88 -22.67
N ASP A 177 -23.87 23.74 -22.84
CA ASP A 177 -24.05 25.02 -23.55
C ASP A 177 -24.49 24.79 -25.01
N SER A 178 -23.93 23.77 -25.68
CA SER A 178 -24.34 23.37 -27.03
C SER A 178 -25.79 22.86 -27.10
N VAL A 179 -26.24 22.10 -26.09
CA VAL A 179 -27.62 21.62 -26.04
C VAL A 179 -28.57 22.78 -25.71
N LEU A 180 -28.20 23.68 -24.80
CA LEU A 180 -29.03 24.86 -24.51
C LEU A 180 -29.23 25.72 -25.76
N GLU A 181 -28.18 25.91 -26.55
CA GLU A 181 -28.26 26.62 -27.83
C GLU A 181 -29.20 25.93 -28.84
N GLU A 182 -29.15 24.59 -28.95
CA GLU A 182 -30.06 23.80 -29.80
C GLU A 182 -31.53 24.07 -29.47
N PHE A 183 -31.84 24.25 -28.18
CA PHE A 183 -33.18 24.54 -27.68
C PHE A 183 -33.50 26.03 -27.56
N LYS A 184 -32.61 26.93 -28.03
CA LYS A 184 -32.73 28.40 -27.94
C LYS A 184 -32.86 28.91 -26.50
N LEU A 185 -32.20 28.23 -25.56
CA LEU A 185 -32.15 28.58 -24.15
C LEU A 185 -30.86 29.36 -23.84
N PRO A 186 -30.86 30.21 -22.81
CA PRO A 186 -29.65 30.92 -22.40
C PRO A 186 -28.55 29.94 -21.96
N PRO A 187 -27.26 30.25 -22.23
CA PRO A 187 -26.15 29.39 -21.85
C PRO A 187 -25.99 29.32 -20.32
N CYS A 188 -25.32 28.27 -19.84
CA CYS A 188 -25.05 28.10 -18.43
C CYS A 188 -24.06 29.15 -17.93
N ARG A 189 -24.45 29.96 -16.94
CA ARG A 189 -23.61 31.02 -16.36
C ARG A 189 -22.66 30.53 -15.27
N ILE A 190 -22.87 29.33 -14.75
CA ILE A 190 -22.05 28.77 -13.66
C ILE A 190 -20.70 28.32 -14.24
N GLU A 191 -19.62 29.02 -13.87
CA GLU A 191 -18.27 28.76 -14.41
C GLU A 191 -17.76 27.36 -14.07
N ASN A 192 -17.96 26.92 -12.83
CA ASN A 192 -17.48 25.62 -12.34
C ASN A 192 -18.50 24.49 -12.50
N PHE A 193 -19.55 24.68 -13.32
CA PHE A 193 -20.67 23.75 -13.46
C PHE A 193 -20.22 22.30 -13.68
N GLY A 194 -19.40 22.10 -14.71
CA GLY A 194 -18.92 20.77 -15.07
C GLY A 194 -18.12 20.11 -13.95
N SER A 195 -17.34 20.87 -13.17
CA SER A 195 -16.57 20.32 -12.04
C SER A 195 -17.48 19.77 -10.93
N VAL A 196 -18.62 20.43 -10.70
CA VAL A 196 -19.61 20.07 -9.69
C VAL A 196 -20.40 18.83 -10.12
N VAL A 197 -20.89 18.81 -11.37
CA VAL A 197 -21.81 17.76 -11.83
C VAL A 197 -21.13 16.57 -12.48
N LEU A 198 -19.82 16.62 -12.76
CA LEU A 198 -19.11 15.52 -13.45
C LEU A 198 -19.33 14.16 -12.78
N GLY A 199 -19.26 14.11 -11.44
CA GLY A 199 -19.51 12.87 -10.71
C GLY A 199 -20.91 12.30 -10.95
N ASP A 200 -21.92 13.16 -10.99
CA ASP A 200 -23.31 12.78 -11.24
C ASP A 200 -23.50 12.31 -12.69
N VAL A 201 -22.94 13.06 -13.66
CA VAL A 201 -22.96 12.72 -15.10
C VAL A 201 -22.32 11.36 -15.35
N MET A 202 -21.14 11.12 -14.77
CA MET A 202 -20.37 9.90 -14.98
C MET A 202 -20.90 8.69 -14.19
N SER A 203 -21.67 8.92 -13.12
CA SER A 203 -22.25 7.85 -12.29
C SER A 203 -23.40 7.08 -12.95
N GLY A 204 -23.90 7.56 -14.10
CA GLY A 204 -25.01 6.92 -14.84
C GLY A 204 -26.38 7.11 -14.21
N LYS A 205 -26.51 7.86 -13.10
CA LYS A 205 -27.79 8.10 -12.39
C LYS A 205 -28.73 9.07 -13.10
N ARG A 206 -28.38 9.53 -14.32
CA ARG A 206 -29.14 10.47 -15.19
C ARG A 206 -29.94 11.52 -14.39
N LYS A 207 -29.21 12.42 -13.73
CA LYS A 207 -29.76 13.52 -12.92
C LYS A 207 -30.32 14.62 -13.82
N GLY A 208 -31.25 15.43 -13.32
CA GLY A 208 -31.75 16.61 -14.04
C GLY A 208 -30.70 17.72 -14.14
N ILE A 209 -29.78 17.62 -15.10
CA ILE A 209 -28.65 18.55 -15.32
C ILE A 209 -29.12 19.98 -15.59
N TYR A 210 -30.27 20.15 -16.24
CA TYR A 210 -30.85 21.48 -16.46
C TYR A 210 -31.21 22.20 -15.16
N GLY A 211 -31.78 21.49 -14.16
CA GLY A 211 -32.11 22.09 -12.87
C GLY A 211 -30.87 22.55 -12.11
N GLU A 212 -29.77 21.80 -12.23
CA GLU A 212 -28.48 22.13 -11.62
C GLU A 212 -27.83 23.37 -12.29
N SER A 213 -28.14 23.65 -13.57
CA SER A 213 -27.55 24.77 -14.30
C SER A 213 -28.28 26.10 -14.10
N MET A 214 -29.52 26.04 -13.64
CA MET A 214 -30.47 27.16 -13.51
C MET A 214 -30.66 27.66 -12.08
N TYR A 215 -29.86 27.19 -11.10
CA TYR A 215 -30.01 27.44 -9.65
C TYR A 215 -30.10 28.93 -9.21
N PHE A 216 -30.00 29.89 -10.14
CA PHE A 216 -30.02 31.34 -9.89
C PHE A 216 -30.86 32.17 -10.89
N MET A 217 -31.70 31.56 -11.74
CA MET A 217 -32.50 32.32 -12.73
C MET A 217 -34.00 32.17 -12.44
N GLU A 218 -34.63 33.23 -11.94
CA GLU A 218 -36.07 33.30 -11.61
C GLU A 218 -36.97 33.63 -12.82
N GLU A 219 -36.40 33.89 -14.01
CA GLU A 219 -37.16 34.33 -15.18
C GLU A 219 -37.31 33.21 -16.23
N ASP A 220 -38.55 32.97 -16.65
CA ASP A 220 -38.99 32.06 -17.73
C ASP A 220 -38.41 30.64 -17.68
N VAL A 221 -38.76 29.90 -16.63
CA VAL A 221 -38.51 28.45 -16.55
C VAL A 221 -39.26 27.77 -17.71
N PRO A 222 -38.56 27.07 -18.63
CA PRO A 222 -39.22 26.37 -19.73
C PRO A 222 -40.16 25.28 -19.21
N ASP A 223 -41.15 24.92 -20.04
CA ASP A 223 -42.04 23.80 -19.74
C ASP A 223 -41.26 22.53 -19.37
N GLU A 224 -41.79 21.74 -18.45
CA GLU A 224 -41.19 20.49 -17.99
C GLU A 224 -40.86 19.52 -19.14
N ALA A 225 -41.66 19.55 -20.22
CA ALA A 225 -41.41 18.79 -21.44
C ALA A 225 -40.13 19.22 -22.17
N VAL A 226 -39.82 20.51 -22.19
CA VAL A 226 -38.58 21.05 -22.76
C VAL A 226 -37.39 20.67 -21.88
N ILE A 227 -37.53 20.82 -20.56
CA ILE A 227 -36.49 20.42 -19.59
C ILE A 227 -36.12 18.95 -19.75
N LYS A 228 -37.13 18.07 -19.90
CA LYS A 228 -36.91 16.64 -20.11
C LYS A 228 -36.13 16.37 -21.40
N LYS A 229 -36.51 17.01 -22.52
CA LYS A 229 -35.81 16.87 -23.81
C LYS A 229 -34.37 17.36 -23.75
N VAL A 230 -34.11 18.48 -23.05
CA VAL A 230 -32.75 19.00 -22.84
C VAL A 230 -31.90 17.99 -22.06
N ASN A 231 -32.42 17.43 -20.97
CA ASN A 231 -31.70 16.42 -20.19
C ASN A 231 -31.43 15.15 -21.01
N GLU A 232 -32.41 14.65 -21.76
CA GLU A 232 -32.26 13.50 -22.64
C GLU A 232 -31.16 13.76 -23.70
N ARG A 233 -31.25 14.91 -24.38
CA ARG A 233 -30.27 15.30 -25.40
C ARG A 233 -28.87 15.48 -24.84
N PHE A 234 -28.74 16.09 -23.67
CA PHE A 234 -27.46 16.22 -22.97
C PHE A 234 -26.80 14.86 -22.76
N TYR A 235 -27.56 13.87 -22.26
CA TYR A 235 -27.01 12.54 -21.99
C TYR A 235 -26.69 11.76 -23.27
N GLU A 236 -27.46 11.92 -24.35
CA GLU A 236 -27.10 11.36 -25.66
C GLU A 236 -25.73 11.85 -26.13
N VAL A 237 -25.51 13.17 -26.11
CA VAL A 237 -24.24 13.76 -26.54
C VAL A 237 -23.10 13.41 -25.59
N ALA A 238 -23.37 13.37 -24.27
CA ALA A 238 -22.38 12.97 -23.27
C ALA A 238 -21.94 11.51 -23.41
N ASP A 239 -22.87 10.60 -23.70
CA ASP A 239 -22.58 9.18 -23.92
C ASP A 239 -21.74 8.94 -25.19
N GLU A 240 -21.79 9.87 -26.15
CA GLU A 240 -20.97 9.83 -27.37
C GLU A 240 -19.58 10.45 -27.18
N SER A 241 -19.41 11.38 -26.21
CA SER A 241 -18.17 12.14 -26.01
C SER A 241 -16.94 11.26 -25.75
N ILE A 242 -15.92 11.42 -26.60
CA ILE A 242 -14.63 10.72 -26.49
C ILE A 242 -13.89 11.17 -25.20
N ILE A 243 -14.00 12.44 -24.82
CA ILE A 243 -13.33 12.99 -23.64
C ILE A 243 -13.93 12.38 -22.36
N LEU A 244 -15.26 12.23 -22.30
CA LEU A 244 -15.91 11.60 -21.14
C LEU A 244 -15.62 10.09 -21.08
N LYS A 245 -15.52 9.40 -22.23
CA LYS A 245 -15.06 8.01 -22.29
C LYS A 245 -13.62 7.86 -21.77
N ASP A 246 -12.69 8.69 -22.23
CA ASP A 246 -11.30 8.72 -21.74
C ASP A 246 -11.25 8.96 -20.22
N MET A 247 -12.06 9.89 -19.71
CA MET A 247 -12.18 10.15 -18.28
C MET A 247 -12.65 8.92 -17.48
N LYS A 248 -13.61 8.16 -18.04
CA LYS A 248 -14.08 6.92 -17.43
C LYS A 248 -12.97 5.87 -17.36
N ASP A 249 -12.19 5.72 -18.42
CA ASP A 249 -11.08 4.77 -18.48
C ASP A 249 -9.96 5.13 -17.50
N VAL A 250 -9.64 6.42 -17.39
CA VAL A 250 -8.65 6.92 -16.43
C VAL A 250 -9.12 6.69 -14.99
N TYR A 251 -10.38 6.98 -14.68
CA TYR A 251 -10.94 6.71 -13.35
C TYR A 251 -10.92 5.22 -13.02
N ASN A 252 -11.33 4.36 -13.95
CA ASN A 252 -11.25 2.91 -13.78
C ASN A 252 -9.80 2.42 -13.62
N GLY A 253 -8.86 3.05 -14.31
CA GLY A 253 -7.42 2.80 -14.14
C GLY A 253 -6.96 3.07 -12.71
N TRP A 254 -7.27 4.24 -12.17
CA TRP A 254 -7.01 4.56 -10.77
C TRP A 254 -7.64 3.53 -9.81
N MET A 255 -8.93 3.22 -9.98
CA MET A 255 -9.62 2.24 -9.12
C MET A 255 -8.93 0.87 -9.12
N ARG A 256 -8.44 0.41 -10.28
CA ARG A 256 -7.69 -0.85 -10.38
C ARG A 256 -6.36 -0.81 -9.63
N GLU A 257 -5.59 0.27 -9.79
CA GLU A 257 -4.29 0.40 -9.11
C GLU A 257 -4.47 0.47 -7.58
N GLU A 258 -5.54 1.13 -7.10
CA GLU A 258 -5.88 1.17 -5.69
C GLU A 258 -6.29 -0.21 -5.15
N GLU A 259 -7.14 -0.94 -5.88
CA GLU A 259 -7.53 -2.30 -5.50
C GLU A 259 -6.33 -3.27 -5.44
N MET A 260 -5.39 -3.14 -6.38
CA MET A 260 -4.14 -3.90 -6.36
C MET A 260 -3.28 -3.56 -5.15
N ALA A 261 -3.16 -2.27 -4.79
CA ALA A 261 -2.44 -1.84 -3.59
C ALA A 261 -3.05 -2.43 -2.31
N ILE A 262 -4.38 -2.39 -2.20
CA ILE A 262 -5.14 -2.99 -1.08
C ILE A 262 -4.86 -4.49 -0.98
N LYS A 263 -4.89 -5.23 -2.10
CA LYS A 263 -4.61 -6.68 -2.13
C LYS A 263 -3.18 -7.02 -1.68
N ILE A 264 -2.18 -6.25 -2.15
CA ILE A 264 -0.79 -6.44 -1.73
C ILE A 264 -0.64 -6.21 -0.23
N LEU A 265 -1.24 -5.13 0.29
CA LEU A 265 -1.19 -4.81 1.72
C LEU A 265 -1.85 -5.89 2.56
N GLU A 266 -3.00 -6.41 2.14
CA GLU A 266 -3.68 -7.52 2.81
C GLU A 266 -2.79 -8.77 2.90
N LEU A 267 -2.09 -9.12 1.81
CA LEU A 267 -1.15 -10.24 1.82
C LEU A 267 0.03 -9.98 2.76
N LEU A 268 0.60 -8.78 2.75
CA LEU A 268 1.72 -8.41 3.61
C LEU A 268 1.33 -8.43 5.09
N ILE A 269 0.14 -7.96 5.45
CA ILE A 269 -0.40 -8.02 6.81
C ILE A 269 -0.55 -9.49 7.24
N ARG A 270 -1.21 -10.32 6.42
CA ARG A 270 -1.39 -11.75 6.72
C ARG A 270 -0.06 -12.51 6.86
N MET A 271 0.95 -12.15 6.07
CA MET A 271 2.28 -12.76 6.16
C MET A 271 3.06 -12.31 7.41
N ALA A 272 2.80 -11.10 7.89
CA ALA A 272 3.49 -10.53 9.04
C ALA A 272 2.87 -10.95 10.39
N GLU A 273 1.63 -11.41 10.38
CA GLU A 273 0.87 -11.87 11.57
C GLU A 273 0.89 -13.39 11.77
N LYS A 274 1.48 -14.13 10.82
CA LYS A 274 1.81 -15.55 10.97
C LYS A 274 3.15 -15.74 11.65
#